data_AF-A0A1S3UNJ7-F1
#
_entry.id   AF-A0A1S3UNJ7-F1
#
_cell.length_a   1.000
_cell.length_b   1.000
_cell.length_c   1.000
_cell.angle_alpha   90.00
_cell.angle_beta   90.00
_cell.angle_gamma   90.00
#
_symmetry.space_group_name_H-M   'P 1'
#
loop_
_entity.id
_entity.type
_entity.pdbx_description
1 polymer ?
#
loop_
_entity_poly.entity_id
_entity_poly.type
_entity_poly.pdbx_seq_one_letter_code
_entity_poly.pdbx_strand_id
1 'polypeptide(L)'
;MKATLLRPCCTPLFLDAHSNRTTSTRHASFVVCSSSRNQPYIPKLEPFSRTKFERAVKDPPLIEKSEKELSDYCLTLEGEESYSCWQAYFELKDLEKESPKKDIERLILETGGVKSLIGCLHGIANMQKVKKDGIKLSKDVKSEEGERQCPIPDGLPKSDDELREEEEAKMPDSPYTKLLRTMGRHPAWYSPAPDHETD
;
A
#
# COMPACT_ATOMS: atom_id res chain seq x y z
N MET A 1 35.39 -29.69 -27.95
CA MET A 1 34.12 -30.39 -27.69
C MET A 1 33.26 -29.46 -26.85
N LYS A 2 32.22 -28.84 -27.44
CA LYS A 2 31.31 -27.93 -26.74
C LYS A 2 29.88 -28.18 -27.22
N ALA A 3 29.00 -28.48 -26.28
CA ALA A 3 27.55 -28.18 -26.19
C ALA A 3 27.17 -28.56 -24.74
N THR A 4 26.26 -27.92 -24.01
CA THR A 4 24.88 -27.60 -24.37
C THR A 4 24.32 -26.63 -23.32
N LEU A 5 23.59 -25.58 -23.71
CA LEU A 5 22.53 -25.00 -22.87
C LEU A 5 21.32 -24.70 -23.77
N LEU A 6 20.20 -25.31 -23.41
CA LEU A 6 18.90 -25.17 -24.03
C LEU A 6 18.17 -23.96 -23.42
N ARG A 7 17.58 -23.12 -24.27
CA ARG A 7 16.58 -22.09 -23.91
C ARG A 7 15.36 -22.28 -24.82
N PRO A 8 14.14 -22.49 -24.29
CA PRO A 8 12.94 -22.57 -25.10
C PRO A 8 12.49 -21.18 -25.58
N CYS A 9 11.92 -21.20 -26.78
CA CYS A 9 11.65 -20.08 -27.65
C CYS A 9 10.22 -19.52 -27.42
N CYS A 10 10.07 -18.19 -27.45
CA CYS A 10 8.82 -17.54 -27.81
C CYS A 10 8.60 -17.71 -29.32
N THR A 11 7.42 -18.18 -29.74
CA THR A 11 7.01 -18.18 -31.15
C THR A 11 6.11 -16.98 -31.46
N PRO A 12 6.51 -16.07 -32.37
CA PRO A 12 5.59 -15.47 -33.30
C PRO A 12 5.63 -16.28 -34.61
N LEU A 13 4.50 -16.85 -34.99
CA LEU A 13 4.34 -17.50 -36.29
C LEU A 13 4.35 -16.44 -37.39
N PHE A 14 5.37 -16.50 -38.24
CA PHE A 14 5.38 -15.96 -39.59
C PHE A 14 5.09 -17.09 -40.59
N LEU A 15 4.22 -16.82 -41.57
CA LEU A 15 4.20 -17.43 -42.91
C LEU A 15 3.34 -16.50 -43.78
N ASP A 16 3.89 -15.57 -44.57
CA ASP A 16 4.80 -15.62 -45.73
C ASP A 16 4.10 -16.10 -47.01
N ALA A 17 4.09 -15.24 -48.04
CA ALA A 17 4.12 -15.59 -49.46
C ALA A 17 3.98 -14.34 -50.36
N HIS A 18 5.15 -13.93 -50.88
CA HIS A 18 5.38 -13.63 -52.30
C HIS A 18 4.85 -12.33 -52.97
N SER A 19 5.84 -11.49 -53.32
CA SER A 19 6.25 -11.23 -54.71
C SER A 19 6.13 -9.79 -55.23
N ASN A 20 7.25 -9.36 -55.80
CA ASN A 20 7.47 -8.32 -56.80
C ASN A 20 7.37 -6.85 -56.38
N ARG A 21 8.56 -6.36 -56.04
CA ARG A 21 9.11 -5.04 -56.34
C ARG A 21 8.55 -4.44 -57.65
N THR A 22 7.69 -3.43 -57.52
CA THR A 22 7.54 -2.36 -58.50
C THR A 22 7.60 -1.03 -57.77
N THR A 23 8.59 -0.24 -58.13
CA THR A 23 8.73 1.18 -57.78
C THR A 23 7.46 1.93 -58.18
N SER A 24 6.74 2.47 -57.20
CA SER A 24 5.71 3.47 -57.43
C SER A 24 5.69 4.44 -56.26
N THR A 25 6.22 5.63 -56.49
CA THR A 25 6.12 6.81 -55.65
C THR A 25 4.64 7.12 -55.43
N ARG A 26 4.05 6.67 -54.32
CA ARG A 26 2.66 7.02 -53.96
C ARG A 26 2.68 8.28 -53.12
N HIS A 27 2.23 9.36 -53.73
CA HIS A 27 1.90 10.62 -53.09
C HIS A 27 0.88 10.37 -51.96
N ALA A 28 1.16 10.89 -50.78
CA ALA A 28 0.21 10.96 -49.69
C ALA A 28 -0.97 11.83 -50.13
N SER A 29 -2.10 11.19 -50.44
CA SER A 29 -3.33 11.89 -50.78
C SER A 29 -3.96 12.38 -49.48
N PHE A 30 -3.80 13.65 -49.16
CA PHE A 30 -4.69 14.30 -48.21
C PHE A 30 -6.07 14.40 -48.89
N VAL A 31 -7.07 13.72 -48.32
CA VAL A 31 -8.45 13.88 -48.77
C VAL A 31 -8.98 15.18 -48.19
N VAL A 32 -8.88 16.26 -48.95
CA VAL A 32 -9.62 17.50 -48.68
C VAL A 32 -11.01 17.33 -49.28
N CYS A 33 -11.97 16.95 -48.43
CA CYS A 33 -13.38 16.93 -48.79
C CYS A 33 -13.91 18.37 -48.85
N SER A 34 -13.79 19.00 -50.02
CA SER A 34 -14.54 20.21 -50.36
C SER A 34 -16.01 19.87 -50.61
N SER A 35 -16.80 19.74 -49.54
CA SER A 35 -18.26 19.64 -49.66
C SER A 35 -18.86 21.04 -49.73
N SER A 36 -18.90 21.58 -50.96
CA SER A 36 -19.88 22.60 -51.31
C SER A 36 -21.24 21.93 -51.38
N ARG A 37 -22.15 22.27 -50.45
CA ARG A 37 -23.59 22.33 -50.71
C ARG A 37 -24.35 22.86 -49.50
N ASN A 38 -24.91 24.06 -49.70
CA ASN A 38 -25.96 24.63 -48.89
C ASN A 38 -27.15 23.65 -48.80
N GLN A 39 -27.28 22.94 -47.67
CA GLN A 39 -28.54 22.29 -47.28
C GLN A 39 -29.07 22.97 -46.00
N PRO A 40 -30.31 23.49 -46.00
CA PRO A 40 -30.85 24.26 -44.86
C PRO A 40 -31.30 23.39 -43.68
N TYR A 41 -31.18 22.05 -43.74
CA TYR A 41 -31.70 21.15 -42.70
C TYR A 41 -30.84 19.90 -42.52
N ILE A 42 -29.53 20.08 -42.29
CA ILE A 42 -28.72 19.03 -41.67
C ILE A 42 -28.61 19.41 -40.19
N PRO A 43 -29.24 18.67 -39.27
CA PRO A 43 -29.01 18.87 -37.83
C PRO A 43 -27.51 18.69 -37.58
N LYS A 44 -26.83 19.78 -37.24
CA LYS A 44 -25.39 19.75 -36.94
C LYS A 44 -25.21 18.93 -35.66
N LEU A 45 -24.88 17.65 -35.83
CA LEU A 45 -24.45 16.81 -34.73
C LEU A 45 -23.13 17.36 -34.20
N GLU A 46 -22.97 17.32 -32.87
CA GLU A 46 -21.69 17.67 -32.28
C GLU A 46 -20.57 16.79 -32.85
N PRO A 47 -19.37 17.33 -33.06
CA PRO A 47 -18.23 16.55 -33.51
C PRO A 47 -18.03 15.32 -32.63
N PHE A 48 -17.96 14.13 -33.24
CA PHE A 48 -17.68 12.88 -32.52
C PHE A 48 -16.32 12.92 -31.79
N SER A 49 -15.41 13.79 -32.21
CA SER A 49 -14.14 14.05 -31.55
C SER A 49 -14.26 15.20 -30.54
N ARG A 50 -14.80 14.91 -29.35
CA ARG A 50 -14.63 15.80 -28.20
C ARG A 50 -13.15 15.92 -27.86
N THR A 51 -12.67 17.15 -27.67
CA THR A 51 -11.30 17.40 -27.24
C THR A 51 -11.07 16.78 -25.86
N LYS A 52 -9.85 16.33 -25.54
CA LYS A 52 -9.54 15.71 -24.23
C LYS A 52 -9.95 16.58 -23.04
N PHE A 53 -9.90 17.90 -23.23
CA PHE A 53 -10.31 18.89 -22.24
C PHE A 53 -11.83 18.93 -22.02
N GLU A 54 -12.62 18.86 -23.09
CA GLU A 54 -14.09 18.86 -23.00
C GLU A 54 -14.63 17.60 -22.29
N ARG A 55 -13.92 16.47 -22.40
CA ARG A 55 -14.21 15.24 -21.65
C ARG A 55 -13.90 15.41 -20.16
N ALA A 56 -12.76 16.02 -19.83
CA ALA A 56 -12.36 16.30 -18.45
C ALA A 56 -13.26 17.31 -17.72
N VAL A 57 -13.90 18.23 -18.45
CA VAL A 57 -14.79 19.25 -17.86
C VAL A 57 -16.20 18.72 -17.58
N LYS A 58 -16.67 17.72 -18.34
CA LYS A 58 -18.00 17.10 -18.14
C LYS A 58 -18.00 15.88 -17.23
N ASP A 59 -16.87 15.22 -17.07
CA ASP A 59 -16.77 14.10 -16.16
C ASP A 59 -16.85 14.60 -14.71
N PRO A 60 -17.76 14.06 -13.88
CA PRO A 60 -17.74 14.33 -12.44
C PRO A 60 -16.31 14.12 -11.91
N PRO A 61 -15.87 14.92 -10.93
CA PRO A 61 -14.53 14.78 -10.35
C PRO A 61 -14.29 13.31 -10.02
N LEU A 62 -13.15 12.77 -10.43
CA LEU A 62 -12.88 11.33 -10.34
C LEU A 62 -13.07 10.79 -8.91
N ILE A 63 -12.83 11.66 -7.92
CA ILE A 63 -13.07 11.43 -6.50
C ILE A 63 -14.55 11.12 -6.21
N GLU A 64 -15.48 11.95 -6.68
CA GLU A 64 -16.92 11.75 -6.47
C GLU A 64 -17.42 10.46 -7.14
N LYS A 65 -16.87 10.11 -8.30
CA LYS A 65 -17.16 8.83 -8.95
C LYS A 65 -16.71 7.66 -8.07
N SER A 66 -15.48 7.71 -7.56
CA SER A 66 -14.93 6.65 -6.71
C SER A 66 -15.65 6.55 -5.36
N GLU A 67 -16.10 7.67 -4.80
CA GLU A 67 -16.89 7.72 -3.57
C GLU A 67 -18.23 7.02 -3.76
N LYS A 68 -18.93 7.34 -4.86
CA LYS A 68 -20.19 6.69 -5.20
C LYS A 68 -19.98 5.19 -5.41
N GLU A 69 -18.97 4.81 -6.19
CA GLU A 69 -18.65 3.41 -6.46
C GLU A 69 -18.30 2.63 -5.18
N LEU A 70 -17.55 3.25 -4.26
CA LEU A 70 -17.29 2.71 -2.92
C LEU A 70 -18.59 2.51 -2.14
N SER A 71 -19.46 3.51 -2.10
CA SER A 71 -20.72 3.42 -1.36
C SER A 71 -21.63 2.34 -1.92
N ASP A 72 -21.76 2.25 -3.25
CA ASP A 72 -22.52 1.21 -3.95
C ASP A 72 -21.92 -0.18 -3.63
N TYR A 73 -20.59 -0.31 -3.60
CA TYR A 73 -19.91 -1.55 -3.26
C TYR A 73 -20.10 -1.93 -1.78
N CYS A 74 -19.98 -0.99 -0.83
CA CYS A 74 -20.17 -1.27 0.60
C CYS A 74 -21.59 -1.75 0.92
N LEU A 75 -22.60 -1.31 0.16
CA LEU A 75 -23.98 -1.79 0.27
C LEU A 75 -24.17 -3.24 -0.18
N THR A 76 -23.28 -3.76 -1.03
CA THR A 76 -23.33 -5.17 -1.48
C THR A 76 -22.68 -6.15 -0.50
N LEU A 77 -21.92 -5.65 0.47
CA LEU A 77 -21.20 -6.46 1.43
C LEU A 77 -21.98 -6.60 2.75
N GLU A 78 -21.78 -7.72 3.43
CA GLU A 78 -22.34 -7.98 4.77
C GLU A 78 -21.22 -8.38 5.74
N GLY A 79 -21.42 -8.14 7.04
CA GLY A 79 -20.48 -8.55 8.09
C GLY A 79 -19.32 -7.57 8.33
N GLU A 80 -18.13 -8.10 8.63
CA GLU A 80 -16.93 -7.30 8.95
C GLU A 80 -16.37 -6.56 7.73
N GLU A 81 -16.53 -7.14 6.54
CA GLU A 81 -16.08 -6.55 5.28
C GLU A 81 -16.84 -5.26 4.95
N SER A 82 -18.13 -5.17 5.30
CA SER A 82 -18.91 -3.95 5.10
C SER A 82 -18.48 -2.84 6.05
N TYR A 83 -18.15 -3.17 7.31
CA TYR A 83 -17.61 -2.22 8.26
C TYR A 83 -16.26 -1.64 7.78
N SER A 84 -15.34 -2.50 7.36
CA SER A 84 -14.05 -2.09 6.77
C SER A 84 -14.27 -1.24 5.52
N CYS A 85 -15.19 -1.60 4.64
CA CYS A 85 -15.53 -0.82 3.45
C CYS A 85 -16.00 0.59 3.79
N TRP A 86 -16.95 0.73 4.73
CA TRP A 86 -17.45 2.03 5.17
C TRP A 86 -16.36 2.85 5.89
N GLN A 87 -15.47 2.19 6.63
CA GLN A 87 -14.31 2.85 7.21
C GLN A 87 -13.40 3.44 6.12
N ALA A 88 -13.11 2.69 5.06
CA ALA A 88 -12.32 3.18 3.94
C ALA A 88 -13.00 4.38 3.23
N TYR A 89 -14.32 4.38 3.13
CA TYR A 89 -15.08 5.53 2.61
C TYR A 89 -14.81 6.81 3.44
N PHE A 90 -14.82 6.71 4.77
CA PHE A 90 -14.51 7.85 5.64
C PHE A 90 -13.03 8.25 5.55
N GLU A 91 -12.13 7.28 5.45
CA GLU A 91 -10.69 7.55 5.28
C GLU A 91 -10.42 8.28 3.95
N LEU A 92 -11.13 7.94 2.86
CA LEU A 92 -11.04 8.68 1.60
C LEU A 92 -11.50 10.14 1.77
N LYS A 93 -12.56 10.37 2.54
CA LYS A 93 -13.06 11.73 2.84
C LYS A 93 -12.11 12.53 3.71
N ASP A 94 -11.42 11.88 4.62
CA ASP A 94 -10.41 12.55 5.43
C ASP A 94 -9.15 12.84 4.62
N LEU A 95 -8.76 11.94 3.71
CA LEU A 95 -7.69 12.20 2.74
C LEU A 95 -8.02 13.37 1.80
N GLU A 96 -9.29 13.55 1.41
CA GLU A 96 -9.75 14.72 0.64
C GLU A 96 -9.50 16.05 1.37
N LYS A 97 -9.55 16.04 2.71
CA LYS A 97 -9.29 17.22 3.53
C LYS A 97 -7.80 17.44 3.77
N GLU A 98 -7.02 16.37 3.93
CA GLU A 98 -5.60 16.46 4.32
C GLU A 98 -4.66 16.62 3.11
N SER A 99 -5.01 16.10 1.94
CA SER A 99 -4.12 16.01 0.77
C SER A 99 -4.66 16.72 -0.46
N PRO A 100 -3.82 17.15 -1.41
CA PRO A 100 -4.30 17.82 -2.62
C PRO A 100 -5.05 16.85 -3.52
N LYS A 101 -6.14 17.31 -4.13
CA LYS A 101 -7.04 16.50 -4.98
C LYS A 101 -6.31 15.71 -6.08
N LYS A 102 -5.24 16.27 -6.65
CA LYS A 102 -4.43 15.63 -7.71
C LYS A 102 -3.77 14.32 -7.25
N ASP A 103 -3.35 14.23 -6.00
CA ASP A 103 -2.68 13.05 -5.48
C ASP A 103 -3.69 11.93 -5.20
N ILE A 104 -4.89 12.29 -4.77
CA ILE A 104 -6.03 11.37 -4.57
C ILE A 104 -6.49 10.81 -5.91
N GLU A 105 -6.61 11.66 -6.93
CA GLU A 105 -6.96 11.22 -8.28
C GLU A 105 -5.91 10.25 -8.84
N ARG A 106 -4.63 10.51 -8.59
CA ARG A 106 -3.55 9.59 -8.97
C ARG A 106 -3.69 8.25 -8.26
N LEU A 107 -3.93 8.26 -6.94
CA LEU A 107 -4.14 7.05 -6.16
C LEU A 107 -5.28 6.20 -6.73
N ILE A 108 -6.42 6.82 -7.05
CA ILE A 108 -7.57 6.14 -7.64
C ILE A 108 -7.20 5.49 -8.98
N LEU A 109 -6.46 6.20 -9.83
CA LEU A 109 -6.00 5.68 -11.13
C LEU A 109 -4.99 4.55 -11.01
N GLU A 110 -4.04 4.64 -10.07
CA GLU A 110 -3.03 3.61 -9.83
C GLU A 110 -3.65 2.32 -9.27
N THR A 111 -4.66 2.45 -8.43
CA THR A 111 -5.24 1.30 -7.71
C THR A 111 -6.22 0.50 -8.56
N GLY A 112 -6.86 1.13 -9.56
CA GLY A 112 -7.57 0.42 -10.64
C GLY A 112 -8.74 -0.49 -10.22
N GLY A 113 -9.30 -0.33 -9.01
CA GLY A 113 -10.46 -1.08 -8.55
C GLY A 113 -10.83 -0.84 -7.09
N VAL A 114 -12.12 -0.98 -6.76
CA VAL A 114 -12.70 -0.62 -5.44
C VAL A 114 -12.13 -1.46 -4.29
N LYS A 115 -12.04 -2.78 -4.47
CA LYS A 115 -11.48 -3.69 -3.45
C LYS A 115 -10.03 -3.35 -3.10
N SER A 116 -9.21 -3.06 -4.12
CA SER A 116 -7.83 -2.67 -3.92
C SER A 116 -7.74 -1.27 -3.31
N LEU A 117 -8.64 -0.36 -3.69
CA LEU A 117 -8.72 1.00 -3.14
C LEU A 117 -9.00 0.98 -1.64
N ILE A 118 -9.93 0.14 -1.18
CA ILE A 118 -10.23 -0.04 0.25
C ILE A 118 -8.96 -0.41 1.03
N GLY A 119 -8.20 -1.40 0.56
CA GLY A 119 -6.95 -1.81 1.19
C GLY A 119 -5.89 -0.72 1.19
N CYS A 120 -5.74 0.02 0.08
CA CYS A 120 -4.81 1.14 -0.01
C CYS A 120 -5.19 2.27 0.96
N LEU A 121 -6.47 2.59 1.09
CA LEU A 121 -6.96 3.64 2.01
C LEU A 121 -6.66 3.28 3.47
N HIS A 122 -6.94 2.03 3.87
CA HIS A 122 -6.56 1.54 5.19
C HIS A 122 -5.05 1.60 5.43
N GLY A 123 -4.25 1.22 4.44
CA GLY A 123 -2.80 1.31 4.51
C GLY A 123 -2.32 2.74 4.76
N ILE A 124 -2.82 3.70 3.98
CA ILE A 124 -2.47 5.12 4.11
C ILE A 124 -2.94 5.67 5.47
N ALA A 125 -4.17 5.37 5.90
CA ALA A 125 -4.70 5.80 7.18
C ALA A 125 -3.86 5.26 8.36
N ASN A 126 -3.44 3.99 8.29
CA ASN A 126 -2.56 3.40 9.29
C ASN A 126 -1.18 4.04 9.29
N MET A 127 -0.59 4.31 8.11
CA MET A 127 0.67 5.04 8.02
C MET A 127 0.57 6.46 8.58
N GLN A 128 -0.55 7.14 8.38
CA GLN A 128 -0.81 8.46 8.96
C GLN A 128 -0.96 8.41 10.48
N LYS A 129 -1.65 7.40 11.03
CA LYS A 129 -1.76 7.17 12.48
C LYS A 129 -0.38 6.93 13.09
N VAL A 130 0.40 5.99 12.53
CA VAL A 130 1.77 5.71 12.98
C VAL A 130 2.65 6.95 12.89
N LYS A 131 2.54 7.76 11.83
CA LYS A 131 3.27 9.03 11.72
C LYS A 131 2.86 10.03 12.80
N LYS A 132 1.55 10.15 13.08
CA LYS A 132 1.01 11.04 14.14
C LYS A 132 1.47 10.57 15.52
N ASP A 133 1.57 9.27 15.76
CA ASP A 133 1.95 8.71 17.07
C ASP A 133 3.47 8.61 17.27
N GLY A 134 4.26 8.34 16.24
CA GLY A 134 5.73 8.42 16.30
C GLY A 134 6.25 9.82 16.62
N ILE A 135 5.56 10.86 16.14
CA ILE A 135 5.85 12.25 16.49
C ILE A 135 5.50 12.55 17.97
N LYS A 136 4.49 11.88 18.54
CA LYS A 136 4.16 12.01 19.97
C LYS A 136 5.14 11.24 20.86
N LEU A 137 5.57 10.04 20.45
CA LEU A 137 6.49 9.20 21.21
C LEU A 137 7.89 9.80 21.34
N SER A 138 8.34 10.59 20.35
CA SER A 138 9.64 11.27 20.40
C SER A 138 9.76 12.39 21.45
N LYS A 139 8.68 12.75 22.15
CA LYS A 139 8.69 13.80 23.19
C LYS A 139 8.75 13.27 24.63
N ASP A 140 8.54 11.97 24.85
CA ASP A 140 8.43 11.37 26.19
C ASP A 140 9.45 10.24 26.43
N VAL A 141 10.72 10.46 26.09
CA VAL A 141 11.80 9.56 26.56
C VAL A 141 12.73 10.34 27.49
N LYS A 142 12.27 10.48 28.72
CA LYS A 142 13.12 10.53 29.92
C LYS A 142 12.66 9.41 30.84
N SER A 143 13.42 8.31 30.89
CA SER A 143 13.97 7.80 32.14
C SER A 143 14.86 6.61 31.83
N GLU A 144 16.03 6.64 32.43
CA GLU A 144 16.96 5.53 32.55
C GLU A 144 16.35 4.33 33.29
N GLU A 145 16.56 3.11 32.77
CA GLU A 145 16.85 1.92 33.57
C GLU A 145 17.37 0.79 32.67
N GLY A 146 18.44 0.13 33.12
CA GLY A 146 19.39 -0.63 32.30
C GLY A 146 18.77 -1.66 31.35
N GLU A 147 19.36 -1.71 30.15
CA GLU A 147 19.05 -2.62 29.05
C GLU A 147 18.97 -4.08 29.54
N ARG A 148 17.74 -4.58 29.72
CA ARG A 148 17.51 -6.02 29.72
C ARG A 148 17.56 -6.47 28.26
N GLN A 149 18.66 -7.11 27.86
CA GLN A 149 18.85 -7.69 26.52
C GLN A 149 18.00 -8.96 26.27
N CYS A 150 17.05 -9.26 27.15
CA CYS A 150 16.17 -10.41 26.99
C CYS A 150 14.91 -9.97 26.23
N PRO A 151 14.48 -10.72 25.20
CA PRO A 151 13.16 -10.54 24.61
C PRO A 151 12.11 -10.57 25.71
N ILE A 152 11.32 -9.50 25.82
CA ILE A 152 10.20 -9.46 26.75
C ILE A 152 9.20 -10.51 26.25
N PRO A 153 8.88 -11.56 27.04
CA PRO A 153 7.86 -12.52 26.63
C PRO A 153 6.53 -11.78 26.42
N ASP A 154 5.73 -12.22 25.45
CA ASP A 154 4.46 -11.62 25.00
C ASP A 154 3.33 -11.54 26.06
N GLY A 155 3.66 -11.63 27.35
CA GLY A 155 2.73 -11.42 28.45
C GLY A 155 2.39 -9.95 28.63
N LEU A 156 1.14 -9.70 29.02
CA LEU A 156 0.71 -8.39 29.50
C LEU A 156 1.60 -7.97 30.68
N PRO A 157 2.02 -6.70 30.80
CA PRO A 157 2.73 -6.24 31.99
C PRO A 157 1.91 -6.57 33.23
N LYS A 158 2.56 -7.15 34.25
CA LYS A 158 1.92 -7.53 35.50
C LYS A 158 1.24 -6.33 36.13
N SER A 159 0.06 -6.54 36.71
CA SER A 159 -0.63 -5.51 37.48
C SER A 159 0.07 -5.24 38.81
N ASP A 160 -0.12 -4.04 39.37
CA ASP A 160 0.49 -3.64 40.64
C ASP A 160 0.08 -4.56 41.81
N ASP A 161 -1.13 -5.12 41.75
CA ASP A 161 -1.61 -6.07 42.75
C ASP A 161 -0.94 -7.45 42.61
N GLU A 162 -0.73 -7.94 41.40
CA GLU A 162 0.02 -9.18 41.15
C GLU A 162 1.50 -9.07 41.58
N LEU A 163 2.13 -7.90 41.38
CA LEU A 163 3.50 -7.67 41.84
C LEU A 163 3.60 -7.70 43.38
N ARG A 164 2.59 -7.16 44.07
CA ARG A 164 2.56 -7.15 45.54
C ARG A 164 2.36 -8.55 46.11
N GLU A 165 1.47 -9.35 45.52
CA GLU A 165 1.23 -10.73 45.93
C GLU A 165 2.47 -11.61 45.72
N GLU A 166 3.19 -11.42 44.62
CA GLU A 166 4.45 -12.13 44.37
C GLU A 166 5.57 -11.78 45.36
N GLU A 167 5.63 -10.53 45.82
CA GLU A 167 6.59 -10.11 46.84
C GLU A 167 6.23 -10.71 48.21
N GLU A 168 4.94 -10.74 48.56
CA GLU A 168 4.45 -11.29 49.82
C GLU A 168 4.54 -12.83 49.87
N ALA A 169 4.34 -13.50 48.74
CA ALA A 169 4.48 -14.95 48.61
C ALA A 169 5.94 -15.43 48.58
N LYS A 170 6.92 -14.52 48.54
CA LYS A 170 8.33 -14.87 48.42
C LYS A 170 8.90 -15.34 49.76
N MET A 171 9.41 -16.57 49.77
CA MET A 171 10.14 -17.11 50.92
C MET A 171 11.39 -16.27 51.24
N PRO A 172 11.74 -16.06 52.52
CA PRO A 172 12.89 -15.28 52.91
C PRO A 172 14.20 -15.89 52.39
N ASP A 173 14.93 -15.12 51.58
CA ASP A 173 16.22 -15.54 51.03
C ASP A 173 17.31 -15.53 52.11
N SER A 174 18.07 -16.63 52.21
CA SER A 174 19.29 -16.71 53.03
C SER A 174 20.39 -15.73 52.57
N PRO A 175 21.34 -15.35 53.42
CA PRO A 175 22.47 -14.49 53.02
C PRO A 175 23.28 -15.07 51.84
N TYR A 176 23.43 -16.39 51.80
CA TYR A 176 24.19 -17.09 50.75
C TYR A 176 23.46 -17.07 49.40
N THR A 177 22.14 -17.26 49.38
CA THR A 177 21.35 -17.23 48.13
C THR A 177 21.27 -15.82 47.53
N LYS A 178 21.25 -14.78 48.37
CA LYS A 178 21.38 -13.39 47.90
C LYS A 178 22.72 -13.16 47.20
N LEU A 179 23.83 -13.62 47.79
CA LEU A 179 25.16 -13.49 47.20
C LEU A 179 25.27 -14.23 45.85
N LEU A 180 24.74 -15.44 45.74
CA LEU A 180 24.76 -16.18 44.48
C LEU A 180 23.96 -15.46 43.38
N ARG A 181 22.84 -14.81 43.73
CA ARG A 181 22.03 -14.04 42.76
C ARG A 181 22.73 -12.75 42.31
N THR A 182 23.45 -12.06 43.20
CA THR A 182 24.18 -10.84 42.83
C THR A 182 25.44 -11.15 42.01
N MET A 183 26.09 -12.29 42.25
CA MET A 183 27.29 -12.71 41.52
C MET A 183 26.96 -13.49 40.23
N GLY A 184 25.76 -14.05 40.12
CA GLY A 184 25.30 -14.81 38.95
C GLY A 184 24.90 -13.88 37.80
N ARG A 185 25.83 -13.62 36.88
CA ARG A 185 25.56 -12.78 35.69
C ARG A 185 24.68 -13.47 34.64
N HIS A 186 24.69 -14.81 34.59
CA HIS A 186 23.98 -15.59 33.59
C HIS A 186 23.15 -16.71 34.25
N PRO A 187 21.95 -17.04 33.70
CA PRO A 187 21.19 -18.21 34.14
C PRO A 187 22.00 -19.50 34.02
N ALA A 188 21.72 -20.49 34.88
CA ALA A 188 22.44 -21.77 34.89
C ALA A 188 22.37 -22.56 33.57
N TRP A 189 21.36 -22.28 32.73
CA TRP A 189 21.16 -22.90 31.42
C TRP A 189 21.79 -22.11 30.26
N TYR A 190 22.33 -20.92 30.51
CA TYR A 190 22.93 -20.06 29.49
C TYR A 190 24.43 -19.91 29.74
N SER A 191 25.22 -20.34 28.76
CA SER A 191 26.65 -20.06 28.69
C SER A 191 26.89 -19.16 27.48
N PRO A 192 27.37 -17.91 27.66
CA PRO A 192 27.70 -17.06 26.52
C PRO A 192 28.79 -17.73 25.66
N ALA A 193 28.64 -17.63 24.35
CA ALA A 193 29.61 -18.19 23.40
C ALA A 193 30.97 -17.50 23.58
N PRO A 194 32.11 -18.22 23.47
CA PRO A 194 33.43 -17.59 23.52
C PRO A 194 33.59 -16.59 22.38
N ASP A 195 34.10 -15.40 22.71
CA ASP A 195 34.56 -14.44 21.70
C ASP A 195 35.70 -15.11 20.92
N HIS A 196 35.42 -15.50 19.68
CA HIS A 196 36.45 -16.00 18.78
C HIS A 196 37.09 -14.77 18.14
N GLU A 197 38.35 -14.50 18.48
CA GLU A 197 39.14 -13.50 17.78
C GLU A 197 39.37 -14.01 16.34
N THR A 198 38.70 -13.40 15.37
CA THR A 198 39.06 -13.52 13.95
C THR A 198 40.17 -12.52 13.65
N ASP A 199 41.39 -13.05 13.46
CA ASP A 199 42.52 -12.40 12.78
C ASP A 199 42.57 -12.87 11.32
#